data_AF-A0A959ZRX3-F1
#
_entry.id   AF-A0A959ZRX3-F1
#
_cell.length_a   1.000
_cell.length_b   1.000
_cell.length_c   1.000
_cell.angle_alpha   90.00
_cell.angle_beta   90.00
_cell.angle_gamma   90.00
#
_symmetry.space_group_name_H-M   'P 1'
#
loop_
_entity.id
_entity.type
_entity.pdbx_description
1 polymer ?
#
loop_
_entity_poly.entity_id
_entity_poly.type
_entity_poly.pdbx_seq_one_letter_code
_entity_poly.pdbx_strand_id
1 'polypeptide(L)'
;MKTRGGIAAALVAGAVLVAGGCGQPDADTANGKKLFSATCGGCHTLADAGTKGVQGPNLDDAWRGSRQSGIPDSQYRGVVHRWIAWAQPPMPRHLLSGQDAHDVAAYVASVAGTSEASTVRPAAPQIPEASPATFVQD
;
A
#
# COMPACT_ATOMS: atom_id res chain seq x y z
N MET A 1 71.95 -0.49 17.62
CA MET A 1 71.10 -1.34 16.74
C MET A 1 69.96 -1.82 17.63
N LYS A 2 68.66 -1.60 17.42
CA LYS A 2 67.84 -1.54 16.21
C LYS A 2 66.58 -0.69 16.51
N THR A 3 65.91 -0.29 15.44
CA THR A 3 64.97 0.81 15.19
C THR A 3 63.56 0.71 15.79
N ARG A 4 62.97 1.90 16.00
CA ARG A 4 61.55 2.23 16.24
C ARG A 4 60.67 1.85 15.03
N GLY A 5 59.41 1.47 15.28
CA GLY A 5 58.34 1.38 14.28
C GLY A 5 57.08 0.79 14.93
N GLY A 6 55.84 1.21 14.66
CA GLY A 6 55.30 2.24 13.77
C GLY A 6 53.78 2.25 14.00
N ILE A 7 53.18 3.44 14.03
CA ILE A 7 51.75 3.67 14.24
C ILE A 7 51.03 3.32 12.93
N ALA A 8 50.08 2.37 12.96
CA ALA A 8 49.15 2.14 11.87
C ALA A 8 47.79 2.72 12.24
N ALA A 9 47.49 3.90 11.70
CA ALA A 9 46.17 4.52 11.74
C ALA A 9 45.24 3.81 10.77
N ALA A 10 44.21 3.14 11.29
CA ALA A 10 43.12 2.60 10.47
C ALA A 10 42.12 3.72 10.16
N LEU A 11 42.01 4.07 8.88
CA LEU A 11 41.00 4.97 8.34
C LEU A 11 39.65 4.26 8.33
N VAL A 12 38.73 4.68 9.19
CA VAL A 12 37.30 4.31 9.09
C VAL A 12 36.61 5.37 8.24
N ALA A 13 36.45 5.09 6.94
CA ALA A 13 35.59 5.87 6.06
C ALA A 13 34.13 5.46 6.29
N GLY A 14 33.44 6.14 7.19
CA GLY A 14 31.99 6.03 7.36
C GLY A 14 31.27 6.91 6.35
N ALA A 15 30.81 6.31 5.24
CA ALA A 15 29.90 6.98 4.32
C ALA A 15 28.47 6.91 4.90
N VAL A 16 28.05 7.99 5.57
CA VAL A 16 26.64 8.15 5.98
C VAL A 16 25.86 8.67 4.77
N LEU A 17 25.16 7.77 4.09
CA LEU A 17 24.16 8.12 3.08
C LEU A 17 22.91 8.63 3.80
N VAL A 18 22.79 9.95 3.96
CA VAL A 18 21.52 10.59 4.36
C VAL A 18 20.66 10.70 3.10
N ALA A 19 19.86 9.67 2.84
CA ALA A 19 18.81 9.75 1.84
C ALA A 19 17.67 10.63 2.39
N GLY A 20 17.54 11.84 1.86
CA GLY A 20 16.45 12.74 2.13
C GLY A 20 15.13 12.21 1.56
N GLY A 21 14.25 11.75 2.45
CA GLY A 21 12.81 11.66 2.23
C GLY A 21 12.13 12.34 3.40
N CYS A 22 11.06 13.09 3.18
CA CYS A 22 10.29 13.72 4.26
C CYS A 22 9.97 12.67 5.34
N GLY A 23 10.48 12.89 6.56
CA GLY A 23 10.67 11.88 7.59
C GLY A 23 9.39 11.26 8.13
N GLN A 24 8.90 10.21 7.49
CA GLN A 24 8.14 9.16 8.15
C GLN A 24 9.01 7.90 8.18
N PRO A 25 9.04 7.19 9.32
CA PRO A 25 9.74 5.91 9.38
C PRO A 25 9.11 4.92 8.40
N ASP A 26 9.87 3.91 8.02
CA ASP A 26 9.37 2.82 7.18
C ASP A 26 8.10 2.20 7.77
N ALA A 27 7.22 1.70 6.90
CA ALA A 27 5.97 1.09 7.35
C ALA A 27 6.22 -0.24 8.08
N ASP A 28 5.51 -0.45 9.19
CA ASP A 28 5.43 -1.74 9.87
C ASP A 28 4.19 -2.51 9.38
N THR A 29 4.38 -3.41 8.43
CA THR A 29 3.27 -4.20 7.86
C THR A 29 2.70 -5.22 8.85
N ALA A 30 3.45 -5.63 9.89
CA ALA A 30 2.94 -6.50 10.93
C ALA A 30 1.96 -5.74 11.84
N ASN A 31 2.30 -4.49 12.22
CA ASN A 31 1.36 -3.59 12.88
C ASN A 31 0.15 -3.31 11.98
N GLY A 32 0.39 -3.03 10.70
CA GLY A 32 -0.66 -2.81 9.69
C GLY A 32 -1.66 -3.98 9.61
N LYS A 33 -1.19 -5.23 9.61
CA LYS A 33 -2.06 -6.41 9.62
C LYS A 33 -2.92 -6.51 10.87
N LYS A 34 -2.33 -6.26 12.04
CA LYS A 34 -3.04 -6.27 13.32
C LYS A 34 -4.15 -5.21 13.35
N LEU A 35 -3.81 -3.98 12.97
CA LEU A 35 -4.75 -2.86 12.92
C LEU A 35 -5.85 -3.08 11.87
N PHE A 36 -5.50 -3.59 10.69
CA PHE A 36 -6.48 -3.94 9.66
C PHE A 36 -7.50 -4.94 10.20
N SER A 37 -7.05 -6.02 10.85
CA SER A 37 -7.94 -7.04 11.38
C SER A 37 -8.90 -6.49 12.45
N ALA A 38 -8.40 -5.60 13.31
CA ALA A 38 -9.18 -4.99 14.39
C ALA A 38 -10.16 -3.91 13.91
N THR A 39 -9.76 -3.09 12.93
CA THR A 39 -10.50 -1.87 12.56
C THR A 39 -11.26 -2.01 11.24
N CYS A 40 -10.72 -2.76 10.28
CA CYS A 40 -11.24 -2.86 8.91
C CYS A 40 -11.88 -4.23 8.64
N GLY A 41 -11.41 -5.28 9.31
CA GLY A 41 -11.77 -6.67 9.04
C GLY A 41 -13.23 -7.04 9.27
N GLY A 42 -13.95 -6.29 10.11
CA GLY A 42 -15.39 -6.46 10.30
C GLY A 42 -16.21 -6.08 9.05
N CYS A 43 -15.69 -5.17 8.24
CA CYS A 43 -16.36 -4.68 7.03
C CYS A 43 -15.78 -5.28 5.75
N HIS A 44 -14.46 -5.49 5.70
CA HIS A 44 -13.77 -5.93 4.49
C HIS A 44 -13.32 -7.39 4.54
N THR A 45 -13.42 -8.06 3.39
CA THR A 45 -12.77 -9.34 3.16
C THR A 45 -11.34 -9.09 2.68
N LEU A 46 -10.39 -9.79 3.31
CA LEU A 46 -8.98 -9.83 2.92
C LEU A 46 -8.39 -11.16 3.39
N ALA A 47 -7.99 -12.01 2.44
CA ALA A 47 -7.60 -13.39 2.70
C ALA A 47 -6.37 -13.48 3.61
N ASP A 48 -5.35 -12.66 3.37
CA ASP A 48 -4.12 -12.65 4.19
C ASP A 48 -4.42 -12.32 5.66
N ALA A 49 -5.34 -11.39 5.92
CA ALA A 49 -5.78 -11.03 7.26
C ALA A 49 -6.76 -12.05 7.87
N GLY A 50 -7.26 -13.01 7.09
CA GLY A 50 -8.30 -13.95 7.50
C GLY A 50 -9.67 -13.30 7.75
N THR A 51 -9.88 -12.07 7.26
CA THR A 51 -11.11 -11.32 7.51
C THR A 51 -12.18 -11.67 6.49
N LYS A 52 -13.44 -11.64 6.91
CA LYS A 52 -14.61 -12.07 6.11
C LYS A 52 -15.74 -11.04 6.12
N GLY A 53 -15.42 -9.78 6.42
CA GLY A 53 -16.41 -8.71 6.37
C GLY A 53 -16.95 -8.52 4.95
N VAL A 54 -18.26 -8.31 4.82
CA VAL A 54 -18.94 -8.17 3.52
C VAL A 54 -19.70 -6.84 3.37
N GLN A 55 -19.58 -5.96 4.35
CA GLN A 55 -20.21 -4.63 4.30
C GLN A 55 -19.47 -3.71 3.32
N GLY A 56 -18.15 -3.83 3.27
CA GLY A 56 -17.27 -3.24 2.28
C GLY A 56 -16.82 -4.28 1.24
N PRO A 57 -16.14 -3.84 0.17
CA PRO A 57 -15.66 -4.74 -0.87
C PRO A 57 -14.67 -5.78 -0.32
N ASN A 58 -14.63 -6.93 -0.99
CA ASN A 58 -13.48 -7.83 -0.93
C ASN A 58 -12.27 -7.15 -1.58
N LEU A 59 -11.26 -6.84 -0.78
CA LEU A 59 -10.09 -6.09 -1.24
C LEU A 59 -9.21 -6.92 -2.16
N ASP A 60 -9.23 -8.25 -2.03
CA ASP A 60 -8.51 -9.12 -2.96
C ASP A 60 -9.08 -9.04 -4.37
N ASP A 61 -10.40 -8.97 -4.49
CA ASP A 61 -11.06 -8.94 -5.79
C ASP A 61 -11.06 -7.54 -6.39
N ALA A 62 -11.26 -6.51 -5.56
CA ALA A 62 -11.32 -5.12 -6.00
C ALA A 62 -10.04 -4.66 -6.70
N TRP A 63 -8.88 -5.20 -6.33
CA TRP A 63 -7.58 -4.73 -6.81
C TRP A 63 -6.95 -5.61 -7.89
N ARG A 64 -7.49 -6.81 -8.12
CA ARG A 64 -6.97 -7.78 -9.09
C ARG A 64 -6.80 -7.24 -10.50
N GLY A 65 -7.82 -6.58 -11.02
CA GLY A 65 -7.77 -6.02 -12.38
C GLY A 65 -6.68 -4.95 -12.50
N SER A 66 -6.60 -4.05 -11.54
CA SER A 66 -5.56 -3.01 -11.48
C SER A 66 -4.16 -3.61 -11.34
N ARG A 67 -4.00 -4.72 -10.60
CA ARG A 67 -2.74 -5.46 -10.45
C ARG A 67 -2.27 -6.03 -11.78
N GLN A 68 -3.18 -6.69 -12.50
CA GLN A 68 -2.92 -7.26 -13.82
C GLN A 68 -2.52 -6.18 -14.84
N SER A 69 -3.02 -4.95 -14.67
CA SER A 69 -2.62 -3.79 -15.49
C SER A 69 -1.28 -3.14 -15.08
N GLY A 70 -0.54 -3.72 -14.12
CA GLY A 70 0.79 -3.26 -13.75
C GLY A 70 0.84 -2.04 -12.82
N ILE A 71 -0.26 -1.71 -12.14
CA ILE A 71 -0.26 -0.61 -11.17
C ILE A 71 0.65 -0.96 -9.97
N PRO A 72 1.55 -0.07 -9.53
CA PRO A 72 2.50 -0.36 -8.44
C PRO A 72 1.90 -0.18 -7.04
N ASP A 73 2.47 -0.86 -6.05
CA ASP A 73 2.11 -0.80 -4.61
C ASP A 73 2.00 0.62 -4.06
N SER A 74 2.85 1.53 -4.52
CA SER A 74 2.85 2.92 -4.05
C SER A 74 1.54 3.65 -4.35
N GLN A 75 0.88 3.33 -5.48
CA GLN A 75 -0.43 3.90 -5.80
C GLN A 75 -1.52 3.32 -4.91
N TYR A 76 -1.51 2.00 -4.68
CA TYR A 76 -2.44 1.34 -3.75
C TYR A 76 -2.33 1.88 -2.33
N ARG A 77 -1.09 2.05 -1.85
CA ARG A 77 -0.82 2.66 -0.54
C ARG A 77 -1.42 4.07 -0.46
N GLY A 78 -1.23 4.89 -1.49
CA GLY A 78 -1.83 6.23 -1.56
C GLY A 78 -3.36 6.22 -1.54
N VAL A 79 -3.99 5.27 -2.24
CA VAL A 79 -5.46 5.10 -2.26
C VAL A 79 -5.97 4.71 -0.88
N VAL A 80 -5.39 3.68 -0.24
CA VAL A 80 -5.82 3.23 1.09
C VAL A 80 -5.64 4.33 2.12
N HIS A 81 -4.48 4.99 2.14
CA HIS A 81 -4.23 6.08 3.07
C HIS A 81 -5.28 7.20 2.90
N ARG A 82 -5.65 7.54 1.66
CA ARG A 82 -6.72 8.52 1.41
C ARG A 82 -8.09 8.04 1.88
N TRP A 83 -8.45 6.77 1.66
CA TRP A 83 -9.73 6.25 2.14
C TRP A 83 -9.82 6.18 3.66
N ILE A 84 -8.75 5.79 4.35
CA ILE A 84 -8.68 5.83 5.82
C ILE A 84 -9.00 7.25 6.32
N ALA A 85 -8.45 8.27 5.65
CA ALA A 85 -8.64 9.66 6.06
C ALA A 85 -10.00 10.25 5.62
N TRP A 86 -10.49 9.94 4.42
CA TRP A 86 -11.55 10.72 3.75
C TRP A 86 -12.61 9.89 3.03
N ALA A 87 -12.85 8.65 3.46
CA ALA A 87 -13.92 7.83 2.92
C ALA A 87 -15.31 8.49 3.04
N GLN A 88 -16.20 8.07 2.15
CA GLN A 88 -17.62 8.42 2.19
C GLN A 88 -18.43 7.28 2.84
N PRO A 89 -19.60 7.59 3.44
CA PRO A 89 -20.49 6.56 3.96
C PRO A 89 -20.78 5.46 2.91
N PRO A 90 -20.87 4.18 3.34
CA PRO A 90 -20.98 3.71 4.72
C PRO A 90 -19.63 3.52 5.46
N MET A 91 -18.48 3.69 4.80
CA MET A 91 -17.18 3.58 5.46
C MET A 91 -16.92 4.84 6.31
N PRO A 92 -16.60 4.71 7.61
CA PRO A 92 -16.23 5.85 8.43
C PRO A 92 -14.92 6.48 7.95
N ARG A 93 -14.81 7.79 8.13
CA ARG A 93 -13.56 8.55 7.91
C ARG A 93 -12.72 8.61 9.18
N HIS A 94 -11.44 8.95 9.04
CA HIS A 94 -10.48 9.09 10.14
C HIS A 94 -10.36 7.85 11.03
N LEU A 95 -10.47 6.65 10.45
CA LEU A 95 -10.40 5.39 11.18
C LEU A 95 -9.03 5.18 11.85
N LEU A 96 -7.96 5.68 11.21
CA LEU A 96 -6.59 5.70 11.71
C LEU A 96 -5.90 6.99 11.24
N SER A 97 -4.78 7.34 11.85
CA SER A 97 -3.97 8.49 11.47
C SER A 97 -2.47 8.23 11.70
N GLY A 98 -1.62 9.11 11.18
CA GLY A 98 -0.17 9.02 11.36
C GLY A 98 0.40 7.68 10.91
N GLN A 99 1.31 7.13 11.73
CA GLN A 99 2.00 5.88 11.41
C GLN A 99 1.03 4.69 11.27
N ASP A 100 -0.03 4.61 12.07
CA ASP A 100 -1.00 3.51 11.99
C ASP A 100 -1.72 3.48 10.63
N ALA A 101 -2.08 4.65 10.09
CA ALA A 101 -2.67 4.75 8.76
C ALA A 101 -1.65 4.38 7.67
N HIS A 102 -0.38 4.77 7.85
CA HIS A 102 0.71 4.43 6.95
C HIS A 102 0.99 2.92 6.93
N ASP A 103 1.03 2.28 8.09
CA ASP A 103 1.25 0.86 8.29
C ASP A 103 0.12 0.02 7.69
N VAL A 104 -1.15 0.38 7.95
CA VAL A 104 -2.29 -0.30 7.33
C VAL A 104 -2.30 -0.12 5.82
N ALA A 105 -2.03 1.09 5.33
CA ALA A 105 -1.99 1.33 3.89
C ALA A 105 -0.89 0.53 3.19
N ALA A 106 0.30 0.43 3.81
CA ALA A 106 1.38 -0.39 3.29
C ALA A 106 1.06 -1.89 3.35
N TYR A 107 0.47 -2.35 4.46
CA TYR A 107 0.05 -3.74 4.60
C TYR A 107 -0.97 -4.13 3.54
N VAL A 108 -2.07 -3.39 3.41
CA VAL A 108 -3.12 -3.69 2.41
C VAL A 108 -2.54 -3.62 1.00
N ALA A 109 -1.70 -2.62 0.70
CA ALA A 109 -0.93 -2.56 -0.55
C ALA A 109 -0.14 -3.86 -0.80
N SER A 110 0.56 -4.40 0.19
CA SER A 110 1.41 -5.57 -0.01
C SER A 110 0.68 -6.89 -0.27
N VAL A 111 -0.60 -7.02 0.13
CA VAL A 111 -1.30 -8.32 0.10
C VAL A 111 -2.55 -8.37 -0.77
N ALA A 112 -3.28 -7.25 -0.89
CA ALA A 112 -4.58 -7.25 -1.57
C ALA A 112 -4.44 -7.49 -3.08
N GLY A 113 -5.15 -8.53 -3.56
CA GLY A 113 -5.26 -8.85 -4.99
C GLY A 113 -3.99 -9.47 -5.58
N THR A 114 -3.11 -9.98 -4.74
CA THR A 114 -1.85 -10.64 -5.15
C THR A 114 -2.01 -12.13 -5.48
N SER A 115 -3.10 -12.77 -5.07
CA SER A 115 -3.36 -14.19 -5.36
C SER A 115 -3.90 -14.39 -6.77
N GLU A 116 -3.20 -15.15 -7.61
CA GLU A 116 -3.67 -15.59 -8.93
C GLU A 116 -4.92 -16.51 -8.87
N ALA A 117 -5.24 -17.06 -7.70
CA ALA A 117 -6.24 -18.11 -7.54
C ALA A 117 -7.68 -17.63 -7.30
N SER A 118 -7.94 -16.32 -7.23
CA SER A 118 -9.33 -15.87 -7.09
C SER A 118 -10.11 -16.11 -8.37
N THR A 119 -11.25 -16.76 -8.21
CA THR A 119 -12.20 -17.09 -9.27
C THR A 119 -13.17 -15.95 -9.60
N VAL A 120 -13.09 -14.82 -8.88
CA VAL A 120 -13.91 -13.64 -9.14
C VAL A 120 -13.26 -12.83 -10.26
N ARG A 121 -13.85 -12.89 -11.45
CA ARG A 121 -13.45 -12.06 -12.59
C ARG A 121 -13.74 -10.60 -12.24
N PRO A 122 -12.79 -9.65 -12.41
CA PRO A 122 -13.11 -8.23 -12.33
C PRO A 122 -14.34 -7.96 -13.20
N ALA A 123 -15.32 -7.24 -12.67
CA ALA A 123 -16.41 -6.75 -13.52
C ALA A 123 -15.76 -6.04 -14.70
N ALA A 124 -16.14 -6.42 -15.93
CA ALA A 124 -15.65 -5.72 -17.11
C ALA A 124 -15.87 -4.22 -16.88
N PRO A 125 -14.89 -3.35 -17.19
CA PRO A 125 -15.07 -1.92 -17.04
C PRO A 125 -16.40 -1.53 -17.65
N GLN A 126 -17.34 -1.04 -16.83
CA GLN A 126 -18.61 -0.51 -17.31
C GLN A 126 -18.33 0.88 -17.88
N ILE A 127 -17.38 0.98 -18.83
CA ILE A 127 -17.25 2.15 -19.66
C ILE A 127 -18.34 1.94 -20.70
N PRO A 128 -19.43 2.73 -20.69
CA PRO A 128 -20.33 2.76 -21.83
C PRO A 128 -19.45 3.02 -23.03
N GLU A 129 -19.52 2.17 -24.05
CA GLU A 129 -18.77 2.32 -25.28
C GLU A 129 -18.84 3.79 -25.69
N ALA A 130 -17.72 4.51 -25.54
CA ALA A 130 -17.74 5.95 -25.74
C ALA A 130 -18.17 6.16 -27.18
N SER A 131 -19.34 6.78 -27.38
CA SER A 131 -19.71 7.26 -28.72
C SER A 131 -18.54 8.08 -29.23
N PRO A 132 -18.04 7.82 -30.45
CA PRO A 132 -16.87 8.52 -30.95
C PRO A 132 -17.14 10.01 -30.87
N ALA A 133 -16.41 10.69 -29.99
CA ALA A 133 -16.45 12.14 -29.94
C ALA A 133 -15.94 12.62 -31.29
N THR A 134 -16.85 13.09 -32.14
CA THR A 134 -16.48 13.86 -33.32
C THR A 134 -15.82 15.13 -32.80
N PHE A 135 -14.49 15.14 -32.81
CA PHE A 135 -13.69 16.34 -32.59
C PHE A 135 -13.95 17.28 -33.77
N VAL A 136 -14.90 18.20 -33.60
CA VAL A 136 -15.13 19.30 -34.52
C VAL A 136 -14.01 20.32 -34.26
N GLN A 137 -13.13 20.45 -35.24
CA GLN A 137 -12.13 21.52 -35.29
C GLN A 137 -12.84 22.76 -35.84
N ASP A 138 -13.17 23.72 -34.97
CA ASP A 138 -13.51 25.09 -35.35
C ASP A 138 -12.28 26.00 -35.16
#